data_AF-A0A537L7N6-F1
#
_entry.id   AF-A0A537L7N6-F1
#
_cell.length_a   1.000
_cell.length_b   1.000
_cell.length_c   1.000
_cell.angle_alpha   90.00
_cell.angle_beta   90.00
_cell.angle_gamma   90.00
#
_symmetry.space_group_name_H-M   'P 1'
#
loop_
_entity.id
_entity.type
_entity.pdbx_description
1 polymer ?
#
loop_
_entity_poly.entity_id
_entity_poly.type
_entity_poly.pdbx_seq_one_letter_code
_entity_poly.pdbx_strand_id
1 'polypeptide(L)'
;MTEATTVKPKPAKAATVIPMFEMPKFDIPSFEMPKMEVPAAFREFAEKGVAQTKDAYEKFKAVAEENTAMLETVYTTASKGSTEYGLKVLEVARANTAAMFDYVEALFAVKSPSEFVELSTKHAREHFETVTGQGKELAGLAQKVATETAEPIKSGVSKAMKKVA
;
A
#
# COMPACT_ATOMS: atom_id res chain seq x y z
N MET A 1 -15.14 20.57 39.91
CA MET A 1 -15.56 19.64 40.98
C MET A 1 -16.51 18.63 40.35
N THR A 2 -16.06 17.39 40.27
CA THR A 2 -16.80 16.20 39.85
C THR A 2 -17.40 15.53 41.07
N GLU A 3 -18.67 15.08 41.00
CA GLU A 3 -19.29 14.01 41.81
C GLU A 3 -20.55 13.59 41.00
N ALA A 4 -20.70 12.38 40.45
CA ALA A 4 -20.86 11.06 41.09
C ALA A 4 -22.08 11.07 42.05
N THR A 5 -23.05 10.15 42.11
CA THR A 5 -23.13 8.78 41.58
C THR A 5 -24.54 8.21 41.90
N THR A 6 -25.02 7.29 41.06
CA THR A 6 -25.89 6.11 41.34
C THR A 6 -27.40 6.17 41.74
N VAL A 7 -28.16 5.43 40.90
CA VAL A 7 -29.04 4.26 41.18
C VAL A 7 -30.56 4.45 41.37
N LYS A 8 -31.29 3.75 40.48
CA LYS A 8 -32.73 3.46 40.45
C LYS A 8 -33.16 2.53 41.61
N PRO A 9 -34.46 2.52 41.96
CA PRO A 9 -35.28 1.36 41.60
C PRO A 9 -36.72 1.70 41.15
N LYS A 10 -37.35 0.75 40.42
CA LYS A 10 -38.76 0.73 39.97
C LYS A 10 -39.57 -0.21 40.86
N PRO A 11 -40.85 0.07 41.14
CA PRO A 11 -41.96 -0.82 40.69
C PRO A 11 -43.21 0.00 40.23
N ALA A 12 -43.76 -0.22 39.03
CA ALA A 12 -44.83 -1.16 38.65
C ALA A 12 -46.27 -0.59 38.69
N LYS A 13 -46.81 -0.39 37.46
CA LYS A 13 -48.21 -0.48 36.96
C LYS A 13 -49.36 0.30 37.64
N ALA A 14 -50.01 1.19 36.86
CA ALA A 14 -51.48 1.22 36.74
C ALA A 14 -51.91 1.90 35.42
N ALA A 15 -52.57 1.09 34.59
CA ALA A 15 -53.47 1.37 33.47
C ALA A 15 -53.74 2.84 33.08
N THR A 16 -53.23 3.28 31.92
CA THR A 16 -53.89 4.31 31.11
C THR A 16 -54.93 3.65 30.23
N VAL A 17 -56.19 3.89 30.58
CA VAL A 17 -57.36 3.61 29.74
C VAL A 17 -57.28 4.58 28.56
N ILE A 18 -56.99 4.08 27.35
CA ILE A 18 -57.07 4.88 26.13
C ILE A 18 -58.55 4.95 25.74
N PRO A 19 -59.16 6.14 25.58
CA PRO A 19 -60.53 6.24 25.13
C PRO A 19 -60.61 5.73 23.68
N MET A 20 -61.65 4.93 23.45
CA MET A 20 -62.00 4.28 22.20
C MET A 20 -62.25 5.34 21.12
N PHE A 21 -61.29 5.57 20.22
CA PHE A 21 -61.55 6.18 18.93
C PHE A 21 -62.01 5.04 18.01
N GLU A 22 -63.31 4.99 17.71
CA GLU A 22 -63.85 4.07 16.71
C GLU A 22 -63.20 4.38 15.35
N MET A 23 -62.24 3.57 14.93
CA MET A 23 -61.74 3.61 13.56
C MET A 23 -62.80 2.99 12.63
N PRO A 24 -63.16 3.67 11.53
CA PRO A 24 -63.98 3.06 10.50
C PRO A 24 -63.34 1.74 10.06
N LYS A 25 -64.14 0.66 9.96
CA LYS A 25 -63.65 -0.59 9.37
C LYS A 25 -63.28 -0.32 7.92
N PHE A 26 -61.99 -0.18 7.67
CA PHE A 26 -61.42 -0.26 6.33
C PHE A 26 -61.22 -1.75 6.05
N ASP A 27 -62.15 -2.36 5.30
CA ASP A 27 -61.92 -3.68 4.74
C ASP A 27 -60.72 -3.58 3.81
N ILE A 28 -59.57 -4.10 4.25
CA ILE A 28 -58.44 -4.36 3.36
C ILE A 28 -58.86 -5.60 2.58
N PRO A 29 -59.23 -5.49 1.28
CA PRO A 29 -59.54 -6.67 0.50
C PRO A 29 -58.37 -7.63 0.63
N SER A 30 -58.66 -8.89 0.97
CA SER A 30 -57.66 -9.94 1.04
C SER A 30 -56.93 -9.95 -0.29
N PHE A 31 -55.66 -9.53 -0.27
CA PHE A 31 -54.75 -9.76 -1.37
C PHE A 31 -54.47 -11.26 -1.35
N GLU A 32 -55.37 -12.04 -1.93
CA GLU A 32 -55.03 -13.37 -2.38
C GLU A 32 -53.89 -13.16 -3.37
N MET A 33 -52.65 -13.31 -2.90
CA MET A 33 -51.53 -13.46 -3.81
C MET A 33 -51.93 -14.64 -4.70
N PRO A 34 -52.16 -14.43 -6.01
CA PRO A 34 -52.35 -15.54 -6.91
C PRO A 34 -51.19 -16.49 -6.64
N LYS A 35 -51.42 -17.80 -6.63
CA LYS A 35 -50.31 -18.77 -6.68
C LYS A 35 -49.41 -18.29 -7.82
N MET A 36 -48.33 -17.61 -7.47
CA MET A 36 -47.33 -17.17 -8.42
C MET A 36 -46.65 -18.48 -8.79
N GLU A 37 -47.21 -19.17 -9.76
CA GLU A 37 -46.47 -20.07 -10.60
C GLU A 37 -45.41 -19.19 -11.25
N VAL A 38 -44.29 -19.01 -10.55
CA VAL A 38 -43.13 -18.30 -11.08
C VAL A 38 -42.82 -19.00 -12.39
N PRO A 39 -43.05 -18.34 -13.55
CA PRO A 39 -42.87 -18.99 -14.83
C PRO A 39 -41.45 -19.53 -14.89
N ALA A 40 -41.24 -20.72 -15.47
CA ALA A 40 -39.91 -21.34 -15.50
C ALA A 40 -38.82 -20.37 -16.01
N ALA A 41 -39.18 -19.50 -16.97
CA ALA A 41 -38.32 -18.43 -17.48
C ALA A 41 -37.90 -17.38 -16.41
N PHE A 42 -38.77 -17.05 -15.45
CA PHE A 42 -38.46 -16.11 -14.37
C PHE A 42 -37.57 -16.75 -13.30
N ARG A 43 -37.74 -18.06 -13.06
CA ARG A 43 -36.87 -18.84 -12.18
C ARG A 43 -35.47 -19.01 -12.78
N GLU A 44 -35.40 -19.35 -14.07
CA GLU A 44 -34.14 -19.46 -14.82
C GLU A 44 -33.42 -18.10 -14.93
N PHE A 45 -34.17 -17.02 -15.12
CA PHE A 45 -33.62 -15.65 -15.11
C PHE A 45 -33.07 -15.27 -13.74
N ALA A 46 -33.77 -15.60 -12.65
CA ALA A 46 -33.28 -15.37 -11.30
C ALA A 46 -32.03 -16.22 -10.99
N GLU A 47 -32.01 -17.49 -11.39
CA GLU A 47 -30.85 -18.38 -11.23
C GLU A 47 -29.64 -17.87 -12.03
N LYS A 48 -29.84 -17.44 -13.29
CA LYS A 48 -28.78 -16.81 -14.10
C LYS A 48 -28.34 -15.47 -13.53
N GLY A 49 -29.25 -14.62 -13.06
CA GLY A 49 -28.93 -13.32 -12.49
C GLY A 49 -28.12 -13.42 -11.20
N VAL A 50 -28.47 -14.37 -10.32
CA VAL A 50 -27.68 -14.65 -9.11
C VAL A 50 -26.32 -15.24 -9.46
N ALA A 51 -26.25 -16.17 -10.42
CA ALA A 51 -24.99 -16.74 -10.89
C ALA A 51 -24.08 -15.67 -11.52
N GLN A 52 -24.61 -14.78 -12.35
CA GLN A 52 -23.89 -13.66 -12.96
C GLN A 52 -23.41 -12.66 -11.91
N THR A 53 -24.24 -12.33 -10.92
CA THR A 53 -23.86 -11.42 -9.84
C THR A 53 -22.75 -12.01 -8.98
N LYS A 54 -22.83 -13.32 -8.66
CA LYS A 54 -21.80 -14.02 -7.92
C LYS A 54 -20.48 -14.07 -8.70
N ASP A 55 -20.53 -14.41 -9.99
CA ASP A 55 -19.35 -14.41 -10.86
C ASP A 55 -18.73 -13.01 -11.00
N ALA A 56 -19.55 -11.97 -11.18
CA ALA A 56 -19.10 -10.58 -11.23
C ALA A 56 -18.48 -10.14 -9.90
N TYR A 57 -19.06 -10.54 -8.77
CA TYR A 57 -18.52 -10.26 -7.45
C TYR A 57 -17.18 -10.94 -7.20
N GLU A 58 -17.06 -12.23 -7.54
CA GLU A 58 -15.79 -12.97 -7.39
C GLU A 58 -14.69 -12.37 -8.29
N LYS A 59 -15.02 -11.98 -9.53
CA LYS A 59 -14.09 -11.27 -10.42
C LYS A 59 -13.68 -9.92 -9.85
N PHE A 60 -14.63 -9.12 -9.37
CA PHE A 60 -14.36 -7.82 -8.76
C PHE A 60 -13.47 -7.95 -7.52
N LYS A 61 -13.80 -8.89 -6.63
CA LYS A 61 -13.01 -9.18 -5.43
C LYS A 61 -11.59 -9.60 -5.79
N ALA A 62 -11.43 -10.51 -6.74
CA ALA A 62 -10.11 -10.95 -7.19
C ALA A 62 -9.29 -9.81 -7.81
N VAL A 63 -9.92 -8.87 -8.53
CA VAL A 63 -9.25 -7.68 -9.06
C VAL A 63 -8.86 -6.71 -7.93
N ALA A 64 -9.74 -6.52 -6.94
CA ALA A 64 -9.48 -5.63 -5.81
C ALA A 64 -8.34 -6.14 -4.89
N GLU A 65 -8.32 -7.43 -4.58
CA GLU A 65 -7.25 -8.07 -3.80
C GLU A 65 -5.90 -8.00 -4.55
N GLU A 66 -5.90 -8.27 -5.86
CA GLU A 66 -4.70 -8.22 -6.69
C GLU A 66 -4.13 -6.80 -6.81
N ASN A 67 -4.99 -5.79 -7.00
CA ASN A 67 -4.57 -4.39 -7.05
C ASN A 67 -4.02 -3.92 -5.71
N THR A 68 -4.61 -4.34 -4.59
CA THR A 68 -4.14 -3.98 -3.25
C THR A 68 -2.78 -4.60 -2.96
N ALA A 69 -2.60 -5.90 -3.26
CA ALA A 69 -1.33 -6.60 -3.09
C ALA A 69 -0.22 -6.01 -3.98
N MET A 70 -0.55 -5.61 -5.22
CA MET A 70 0.39 -4.94 -6.11
C MET A 70 0.84 -3.59 -5.52
N LEU A 71 -0.09 -2.77 -5.01
CA LEU A 71 0.23 -1.48 -4.40
C LEU A 71 1.10 -1.65 -3.15
N GLU A 72 0.79 -2.63 -2.29
CA GLU A 72 1.59 -2.95 -1.11
C GLU A 72 3.02 -3.36 -1.47
N THR A 73 3.16 -4.20 -2.52
CA THR A 73 4.47 -4.64 -3.02
C THR A 73 5.27 -3.45 -3.57
N VAL A 74 4.64 -2.62 -4.42
CA VAL A 74 5.26 -1.41 -4.99
C VAL A 74 5.74 -0.47 -3.89
N TYR A 75 4.88 -0.19 -2.91
CA TYR A 75 5.22 0.69 -1.80
C TYR A 75 6.37 0.14 -0.95
N THR A 76 6.29 -1.14 -0.57
CA THR A 76 7.32 -1.79 0.24
C THR A 76 8.67 -1.80 -0.48
N THR A 77 8.69 -2.17 -1.76
CA THR A 77 9.89 -2.17 -2.60
C THR A 77 10.47 -0.77 -2.74
N ALA A 78 9.64 0.23 -3.05
CA ALA A 78 10.09 1.61 -3.20
C ALA A 78 10.65 2.16 -1.87
N SER A 79 10.00 1.89 -0.74
CA SER A 79 10.44 2.34 0.59
C SER A 79 11.75 1.68 1.00
N LYS A 80 11.87 0.36 0.80
CA LYS A 80 13.10 -0.39 1.08
C LYS A 80 14.24 0.10 0.18
N GLY A 81 13.98 0.23 -1.11
CA GLY A 81 14.92 0.73 -2.10
C GLY A 81 15.43 2.14 -1.78
N SER A 82 14.53 3.03 -1.37
CA SER A 82 14.90 4.39 -0.94
C SER A 82 15.78 4.39 0.30
N THR A 83 15.51 3.49 1.25
CA THR A 83 16.32 3.32 2.47
C THR A 83 17.70 2.77 2.14
N GLU A 84 17.78 1.73 1.30
CA GLU A 84 19.06 1.16 0.82
C GLU A 84 19.89 2.23 0.10
N TYR A 85 19.26 3.04 -0.76
CA TYR A 85 19.92 4.13 -1.47
C TYR A 85 20.45 5.21 -0.50
N GLY A 86 19.63 5.65 0.45
CA GLY A 86 20.04 6.61 1.48
C GLY A 86 21.22 6.10 2.31
N LEU A 87 21.20 4.84 2.74
CA LEU A 87 22.31 4.22 3.47
C LEU A 87 23.60 4.20 2.64
N LYS A 88 23.52 3.82 1.36
CA LYS A 88 24.70 3.83 0.48
C LYS A 88 25.28 5.24 0.30
N VAL A 89 24.43 6.28 0.17
CA VAL A 89 24.91 7.68 0.12
C VAL A 89 25.65 8.07 1.40
N LEU A 90 25.15 7.66 2.57
CA LEU A 90 25.83 7.92 3.84
C LEU A 90 27.17 7.18 3.95
N GLU A 91 27.24 5.94 3.48
CA GLU A 91 28.51 5.19 3.40
C GLU A 91 29.53 5.91 2.52
N VAL A 92 29.10 6.37 1.34
CA VAL A 92 29.93 7.16 0.41
C VAL A 92 30.44 8.43 1.08
N ALA A 93 29.57 9.19 1.74
CA ALA A 93 29.95 10.42 2.42
C ALA A 93 30.98 10.15 3.54
N ARG A 94 30.80 9.07 4.31
CA ARG A 94 31.74 8.65 5.35
C ARG A 94 33.10 8.28 4.76
N ALA A 95 33.13 7.46 3.71
CA ALA A 95 34.36 7.04 3.04
C ALA A 95 35.13 8.24 2.46
N ASN A 96 34.42 9.16 1.81
CA ASN A 96 35.03 10.36 1.22
C ASN A 96 35.60 11.30 2.29
N THR A 97 34.90 11.44 3.42
CA THR A 97 35.39 12.23 4.56
C THR A 97 36.65 11.61 5.15
N ALA A 98 36.67 10.29 5.38
CA ALA A 98 37.85 9.58 5.88
C ALA A 98 39.04 9.76 4.94
N ALA A 99 38.85 9.52 3.63
CA ALA A 99 39.90 9.67 2.63
C ALA A 99 40.46 11.11 2.57
N MET A 100 39.61 12.12 2.79
CA MET A 100 40.06 13.52 2.83
C MET A 100 40.89 13.82 4.09
N PHE A 101 40.50 13.27 5.25
CA PHE A 101 41.29 13.39 6.47
C PHE A 101 42.65 12.69 6.33
N ASP A 102 42.67 11.47 5.77
CA ASP A 102 43.91 10.72 5.53
C ASP A 102 44.86 11.50 4.59
N TYR A 103 44.31 12.15 3.56
CA TYR A 103 45.09 12.99 2.65
C TYR A 103 45.64 14.23 3.35
N VAL A 104 44.83 14.91 4.16
CA VAL A 104 45.27 16.08 4.93
C VAL A 104 46.34 15.70 5.96
N GLU A 105 46.20 14.58 6.64
CA GLU A 105 47.23 14.04 7.55
C GLU A 105 48.54 13.79 6.80
N ALA A 106 48.46 13.13 5.64
CA ALA A 106 49.62 12.88 4.81
C ALA A 106 50.28 14.16 4.29
N LEU A 107 49.49 15.21 3.99
CA LEU A 107 50.00 16.52 3.58
C LEU A 107 50.88 17.18 4.66
N PHE A 108 50.54 17.02 5.94
CA PHE A 108 51.38 17.54 7.04
C PHE A 108 52.73 16.85 7.16
N ALA A 109 52.87 15.63 6.64
CA ALA A 109 54.12 14.87 6.68
C ALA A 109 55.07 15.18 5.51
N VAL A 110 54.59 15.87 4.47
CA VAL A 110 55.37 16.20 3.26
C VAL A 110 56.47 17.20 3.55
N LYS A 111 57.68 16.93 3.07
CA LYS A 111 58.90 17.75 3.28
C LYS A 111 59.47 18.36 2.01
N SER A 112 58.96 17.97 0.84
CA SER A 112 59.45 18.47 -0.45
C SER A 112 58.34 18.61 -1.50
N PRO A 113 58.53 19.46 -2.53
CA PRO A 113 57.59 19.55 -3.65
C PRO A 113 57.39 18.23 -4.40
N SER A 114 58.43 17.37 -4.47
CA SER A 114 58.32 16.07 -5.13
C SER A 114 57.39 15.12 -4.37
N GLU A 115 57.54 15.06 -3.04
CA GLU A 115 56.66 14.27 -2.16
C GLU A 115 55.20 14.78 -2.23
N PHE A 116 55.01 16.11 -2.33
CA PHE A 116 53.68 16.68 -2.54
C PHE A 116 53.03 16.21 -3.85
N VAL A 117 53.78 16.24 -4.95
CA VAL A 117 53.28 15.82 -6.28
C VAL A 117 52.95 14.34 -6.27
N GLU A 118 53.80 13.51 -5.67
CA GLU A 118 53.56 12.07 -5.53
C GLU A 118 52.28 11.80 -4.72
N LEU A 119 52.14 12.44 -3.55
CA LEU A 119 50.97 12.31 -2.68
C LEU A 119 49.68 12.78 -3.38
N SER A 120 49.72 13.94 -4.03
CA SER A 120 48.57 14.50 -4.75
C SER A 120 48.15 13.62 -5.93
N THR A 121 49.12 13.08 -6.68
CA THR A 121 48.85 12.20 -7.81
C THR A 121 48.26 10.87 -7.35
N LYS A 122 48.78 10.31 -6.24
CA LYS A 122 48.24 9.11 -5.62
C LYS A 122 46.79 9.34 -5.18
N HIS A 123 46.53 10.40 -4.42
CA HIS A 123 45.19 10.73 -3.95
C HIS A 123 44.22 10.96 -5.12
N ALA A 124 44.63 11.68 -6.16
CA ALA A 124 43.79 11.91 -7.34
C ALA A 124 43.39 10.61 -8.04
N ARG A 125 44.34 9.65 -8.18
CA ARG A 125 44.06 8.34 -8.78
C ARG A 125 43.08 7.53 -7.93
N GLU A 126 43.37 7.40 -6.63
CA GLU A 126 42.52 6.65 -5.69
C GLU A 126 41.13 7.26 -5.57
N HIS A 127 41.03 8.59 -5.52
CA HIS A 127 39.76 9.30 -5.46
C HIS A 127 38.94 9.10 -6.74
N PHE A 128 39.59 9.12 -7.91
CA PHE A 128 38.91 8.84 -9.19
C PHE A 128 38.36 7.41 -9.25
N GLU A 129 39.16 6.41 -8.89
CA GLU A 129 38.72 5.01 -8.84
C GLU A 129 37.55 4.83 -7.86
N THR A 130 37.64 5.47 -6.69
CA THR A 130 36.60 5.43 -5.66
C THR A 130 35.30 6.05 -6.15
N VAL A 131 35.33 7.28 -6.65
CA VAL A 131 34.12 8.01 -7.12
C VAL A 131 33.47 7.28 -8.28
N THR A 132 34.26 6.75 -9.22
CA THR A 132 33.70 5.98 -10.35
C THR A 132 33.08 4.66 -9.90
N GLY A 133 33.69 3.97 -8.92
CA GLY A 133 33.11 2.78 -8.29
C GLY A 133 31.80 3.08 -7.56
N GLN A 134 31.81 4.03 -6.63
CA GLN A 134 30.64 4.47 -5.86
C GLN A 134 29.50 4.94 -6.77
N GLY A 135 29.82 5.68 -7.85
CA GLY A 135 28.83 6.12 -8.83
C GLY A 135 28.14 4.95 -9.54
N LYS A 136 28.89 3.89 -9.90
CA LYS A 136 28.33 2.67 -10.49
C LYS A 136 27.44 1.92 -9.50
N GLU A 137 27.83 1.82 -8.24
CA GLU A 137 27.02 1.19 -7.21
C GLU A 137 25.69 1.92 -7.00
N LEU A 138 25.73 3.26 -6.89
CA LEU A 138 24.53 4.09 -6.75
C LEU A 138 23.61 3.97 -7.97
N ALA A 139 24.18 3.98 -9.18
CA ALA A 139 23.41 3.79 -10.42
C ALA A 139 22.76 2.40 -10.46
N GLY A 140 23.49 1.36 -10.10
CA GLY A 140 22.98 -0.02 -10.03
C GLY A 140 21.84 -0.14 -9.01
N LEU A 141 21.96 0.50 -7.85
CA LEU A 141 20.93 0.48 -6.82
C LEU A 141 19.67 1.23 -7.28
N ALA A 142 19.82 2.41 -7.90
CA ALA A 142 18.69 3.15 -8.47
C ALA A 142 17.96 2.33 -9.56
N GLN A 143 18.72 1.68 -10.45
CA GLN A 143 18.15 0.81 -11.48
C GLN A 143 17.41 -0.39 -10.89
N LYS A 144 17.97 -1.02 -9.84
CA LYS A 144 17.32 -2.11 -9.12
C LYS A 144 15.97 -1.67 -8.55
N VAL A 145 15.95 -0.55 -7.82
CA VAL A 145 14.71 0.00 -7.24
C VAL A 145 13.66 0.29 -8.32
N ALA A 146 14.07 0.93 -9.42
CA ALA A 146 13.16 1.20 -10.53
C ALA A 146 12.60 -0.08 -11.16
N THR A 147 13.45 -1.10 -11.36
CA THR A 147 13.07 -2.38 -11.97
C THR A 147 12.12 -3.15 -11.05
N GLU A 148 12.49 -3.34 -9.79
CA GLU A 148 11.69 -4.08 -8.80
C GLU A 148 10.35 -3.38 -8.52
N THR A 149 10.28 -2.05 -8.68
CA THR A 149 9.01 -1.29 -8.56
C THR A 149 8.13 -1.46 -9.80
N ALA A 150 8.71 -1.53 -11.00
CA ALA A 150 7.96 -1.64 -12.25
C ALA A 150 7.46 -3.08 -12.54
N GLU A 151 8.17 -4.10 -12.06
CA GLU A 151 7.85 -5.52 -12.28
C GLU A 151 6.43 -5.92 -11.80
N PRO A 152 5.99 -5.58 -10.57
CA PRO A 152 4.64 -5.88 -10.10
C PRO A 152 3.55 -5.25 -10.98
N ILE A 153 3.77 -4.03 -11.47
CA ILE A 153 2.83 -3.31 -12.34
C ILE A 153 2.69 -4.05 -13.68
N LYS A 154 3.82 -4.42 -14.30
CA LYS A 154 3.82 -5.16 -15.57
C LYS A 154 3.14 -6.52 -15.41
N SER A 155 3.39 -7.22 -14.31
CA SER A 155 2.76 -8.49 -13.99
C SER A 155 1.24 -8.35 -13.81
N GLY A 156 0.80 -7.36 -13.03
CA GLY A 156 -0.62 -7.06 -12.79
C GLY A 156 -1.38 -6.73 -14.07
N VAL A 157 -0.82 -5.89 -14.95
CA VAL A 157 -1.42 -5.56 -16.25
C VAL A 157 -1.55 -6.79 -17.14
N SER A 158 -0.50 -7.62 -17.24
CA SER A 158 -0.54 -8.84 -18.04
C SER A 158 -1.61 -9.82 -17.55
N LYS A 159 -1.77 -9.93 -16.24
CA LYS A 159 -2.75 -10.84 -15.61
C LYS A 159 -4.18 -10.32 -15.72
N ALA A 160 -4.39 -9.00 -15.61
CA ALA A 160 -5.68 -8.37 -15.87
C ALA A 160 -6.15 -8.59 -17.32
N MET A 161 -5.27 -8.41 -18.32
CA MET A 161 -5.61 -8.68 -19.73
C MET A 161 -6.00 -10.14 -19.98
N LYS A 162 -5.33 -11.10 -19.33
CA LYS A 162 -5.66 -12.54 -19.43
C LYS A 162 -6.96 -12.94 -18.72
N LYS A 163 -7.44 -12.17 -17.74
CA LYS A 163 -8.71 -12.42 -17.05
C LYS A 163 -9.93 -11.85 -17.80
N VAL A 164 -9.70 -10.88 -18.69
CA VAL A 164 -10.74 -10.18 -19.45
C VAL A 164 -10.93 -10.78 -20.85
N ALA A 165 -9.87 -11.36 -21.44
CA ALA A 165 -9.93 -12.17 -22.67
C ALA A 165 -10.45 -13.58 -22.40
#